data_AF-A0A6A6IK29-F1
#
_entry.id   AF-A0A6A6IK29-F1
#
_cell.length_a   1.000
_cell.length_b   1.000
_cell.length_c   1.000
_cell.angle_alpha   90.00
_cell.angle_beta   90.00
_cell.angle_gamma   90.00
#
_symmetry.space_group_name_H-M   'P 1'
#
loop_
_entity.id
_entity.type
_entity.pdbx_description
1 polymer ?
#
loop_
_entity_poly.entity_id
_entity_poly.type
_entity_poly.pdbx_seq_one_letter_code
_entity_poly.pdbx_strand_id
1 'polypeptide(L)'
;MAQTSTLGVVSLGLDEKKLVCSHDQHTPGSASDLELFLPLLRTCRQIYSEAIETLYSNNSLHITACICYEDGFSDRCLTRPFLPKRLQQVRNLHIVWRMPSSWFSVVIFHHFWLHMWPVLQQITGLRELHTQIQGSRSRLSRPYWFEDEAEILEPVKTVTRPEKFVVVLPFRVCSTQMDFGESKCVFRLPDDA
;
A
#
# COMPACT_ATOMS: atom_id res chain seq x y z
N MET A 1 12.23 -20.44 27.27
CA MET A 1 11.26 -20.85 26.23
C MET A 1 10.62 -19.60 25.67
N ALA A 2 11.11 -19.10 24.54
CA ALA A 2 10.47 -17.99 23.83
C ALA A 2 10.08 -18.53 22.46
N GLN A 3 8.77 -18.70 22.24
CA GLN A 3 8.22 -19.01 20.93
C GLN A 3 8.22 -17.73 20.11
N THR A 4 9.16 -17.64 19.16
CA THR A 4 9.11 -16.68 18.07
C THR A 4 7.98 -17.09 17.13
N SER A 5 6.82 -16.43 17.26
CA SER A 5 5.73 -16.52 16.30
C SER A 5 6.19 -15.90 14.97
N THR A 6 6.26 -16.75 13.95
CA THR A 6 6.54 -16.37 12.57
C THR A 6 5.36 -15.54 12.05
N LEU A 7 5.56 -14.22 11.90
CA LEU A 7 4.62 -13.32 11.23
C LEU A 7 4.45 -13.75 9.77
N GLY A 8 3.23 -14.14 9.39
CA GLY A 8 2.85 -14.33 8.00
C GLY A 8 2.86 -12.99 7.29
N VAL A 9 3.86 -12.75 6.45
CA VAL A 9 3.90 -11.59 5.57
C VAL A 9 3.06 -11.92 4.34
N VAL A 10 1.87 -11.34 4.23
CA VAL A 10 1.10 -11.37 2.98
C VAL A 10 1.62 -10.23 2.12
N SER A 11 2.67 -10.50 1.36
CA SER A 11 3.16 -9.60 0.32
C SER A 11 2.19 -9.63 -0.85
N LEU A 12 1.45 -8.54 -1.05
CA LEU A 12 0.85 -8.26 -2.36
C LEU A 12 1.98 -7.74 -3.25
N GLY A 13 2.85 -8.67 -3.65
CA GLY A 13 3.76 -8.47 -4.77
C GLY A 13 2.91 -8.36 -6.03
N LEU A 14 2.61 -7.13 -6.44
CA LEU A 14 2.23 -6.83 -7.81
C LEU A 14 3.51 -7.01 -8.65
N ASP A 15 3.89 -8.27 -8.82
CA ASP A 15 4.99 -8.69 -9.68
C ASP A 15 4.59 -8.41 -11.13
N GLU A 16 5.57 -8.07 -11.96
CA GLU A 16 5.45 -7.53 -13.32
C GLU A 16 4.91 -8.53 -14.37
N LYS A 17 4.02 -9.44 -13.97
CA LYS A 17 3.14 -10.14 -14.88
C LYS A 17 1.87 -9.33 -14.98
N LYS A 18 1.85 -8.43 -15.97
CA LYS A 18 0.68 -7.91 -16.67
C LYS A 18 -0.61 -8.61 -16.20
N LEU A 19 -1.27 -8.09 -15.15
CA LEU A 19 -2.64 -8.45 -14.84
C LEU A 19 -3.51 -7.73 -15.89
N VAL A 20 -3.36 -8.14 -17.15
CA VAL A 20 -4.47 -8.10 -18.07
C VAL A 20 -5.46 -9.03 -17.40
N CYS A 21 -6.55 -8.49 -16.87
CA CYS A 21 -7.77 -9.27 -16.86
C CYS A 21 -8.09 -9.52 -18.33
N SER A 22 -7.43 -10.50 -18.95
CA SER A 22 -8.01 -11.18 -20.08
C SER A 22 -9.27 -11.74 -19.50
N HIS A 23 -10.38 -11.11 -19.86
CA HIS A 23 -11.65 -11.78 -19.83
C HIS A 23 -11.51 -12.86 -20.92
N ASP A 24 -10.77 -13.93 -20.61
CA ASP A 24 -10.91 -15.19 -21.31
C ASP A 24 -12.36 -15.52 -21.05
N GLN A 25 -13.20 -15.20 -22.03
CA GLN A 25 -14.55 -15.68 -22.09
C GLN A 25 -14.40 -17.19 -22.11
N HIS A 26 -14.49 -17.79 -20.93
CA HIS A 26 -14.58 -19.22 -20.79
C HIS A 26 -15.84 -19.60 -21.56
N THR A 27 -15.66 -20.05 -22.80
CA THR A 27 -16.72 -20.72 -23.54
C THR A 27 -17.14 -21.87 -22.64
N PRO A 28 -18.37 -21.89 -22.11
CA PRO A 28 -18.77 -22.92 -21.17
C PRO A 28 -18.65 -24.26 -21.89
N GLY A 29 -17.58 -25.00 -21.57
CA GLY A 29 -17.57 -26.44 -21.72
C GLY A 29 -18.74 -26.93 -20.88
N SER A 30 -19.65 -27.67 -21.54
CA SER A 30 -20.76 -28.48 -21.01
C SER A 30 -21.41 -28.10 -19.66
N ALA A 31 -22.75 -28.15 -19.59
CA ALA A 31 -23.50 -27.94 -18.32
C ALA A 31 -22.99 -28.80 -17.13
N SER A 32 -22.37 -29.95 -17.41
CA SER A 32 -21.71 -30.83 -16.44
C SER A 32 -20.49 -30.21 -15.74
N ASP A 33 -19.73 -29.33 -16.40
CA ASP A 33 -18.55 -28.70 -15.79
C ASP A 33 -18.99 -27.69 -14.72
N LEU A 34 -20.07 -26.96 -14.96
CA LEU A 34 -20.63 -25.99 -14.01
C LEU A 34 -21.10 -26.66 -12.71
N GLU A 35 -21.65 -27.86 -12.79
CA GLU A 35 -22.10 -28.63 -11.62
C GLU A 35 -20.93 -29.06 -10.71
N LEU A 36 -19.75 -29.31 -11.28
CA LEU A 36 -18.54 -29.66 -10.53
C LEU A 36 -17.88 -28.43 -9.87
N PHE A 37 -17.96 -27.26 -10.51
CA PHE A 37 -17.34 -26.03 -9.98
C PHE A 37 -18.17 -25.34 -8.91
N LEU A 38 -19.50 -25.48 -8.91
CA LEU A 38 -20.38 -24.81 -7.94
C LEU A 38 -20.10 -25.19 -6.47
N PRO A 39 -19.93 -26.47 -6.11
CA PRO A 39 -19.55 -26.85 -4.74
C PRO A 39 -18.21 -26.25 -4.33
N LEU A 40 -17.21 -26.29 -5.23
CA LEU A 40 -15.89 -25.71 -4.97
C LEU A 40 -15.98 -24.21 -4.70
N LEU A 41 -16.71 -23.46 -5.55
CA LEU A 41 -16.90 -22.02 -5.37
C LEU A 41 -17.62 -21.68 -4.05
N ARG A 42 -18.59 -22.49 -3.64
CA ARG A 42 -19.29 -22.34 -2.35
C ARG A 42 -18.32 -22.54 -1.19
N THR A 43 -17.52 -23.61 -1.22
CA THR A 43 -16.50 -23.88 -0.20
C THR A 43 -15.45 -22.77 -0.15
N CYS A 44 -14.93 -22.32 -1.30
CA CYS A 44 -13.99 -21.21 -1.38
C CYS A 44 -14.57 -19.93 -0.78
N ARG A 45 -15.84 -19.60 -1.10
CA ARG A 45 -16.53 -18.44 -0.53
C ARG A 45 -16.69 -18.56 0.98
N GLN A 46 -17.03 -19.75 1.49
CA GLN A 46 -17.20 -20.00 2.93
C GLN A 46 -15.86 -19.84 3.66
N ILE A 47 -14.82 -20.54 3.21
CA ILE A 47 -13.45 -20.42 3.78
C ILE A 47 -13.01 -18.96 3.77
N TYR A 48 -13.22 -18.27 2.65
CA TYR A 48 -12.87 -16.85 2.55
C TYR A 48 -13.64 -16.01 3.57
N SER A 49 -14.96 -16.23 3.75
CA SER A 49 -15.76 -15.47 4.72
C SER A 49 -15.40 -15.76 6.19
N GLU A 50 -14.97 -16.97 6.51
CA GLU A 50 -14.51 -17.34 7.86
C GLU A 50 -13.10 -16.80 8.15
N ALA A 51 -12.23 -16.80 7.13
CA ALA A 51 -10.85 -16.35 7.29
C ALA A 51 -10.66 -14.84 7.16
N ILE A 52 -11.61 -14.10 6.56
CA ILE A 52 -11.40 -12.70 6.16
C ILE A 52 -11.06 -11.79 7.34
N GLU A 53 -11.75 -11.96 8.48
CA GLU A 53 -11.50 -11.12 9.65
C GLU A 53 -10.07 -11.32 10.13
N THR A 54 -9.66 -12.58 10.35
CA THR A 54 -8.30 -12.96 10.74
C THR A 54 -7.26 -12.50 9.73
N LEU A 55 -7.57 -12.56 8.43
CA LEU A 55 -6.66 -12.14 7.37
C LEU A 55 -6.32 -10.66 7.47
N TYR A 56 -7.29 -9.78 7.74
CA TYR A 56 -7.06 -8.33 7.80
C TYR A 56 -6.69 -7.80 9.18
N SER A 57 -7.18 -8.45 10.24
CA SER A 57 -6.94 -7.99 11.62
C SER A 57 -5.56 -8.36 12.14
N ASN A 58 -5.05 -9.54 11.78
CA ASN A 58 -3.84 -10.11 12.37
C ASN A 58 -2.62 -10.11 11.45
N ASN A 59 -2.77 -9.73 10.18
CA ASN A 59 -1.65 -9.68 9.24
C ASN A 59 -1.19 -8.25 8.97
N SER A 60 0.06 -8.15 8.52
CA SER A 60 0.62 -6.93 7.97
C SER A 60 0.42 -6.94 6.46
N LEU A 61 -0.32 -5.97 5.94
CA LEU A 61 -0.47 -5.80 4.50
C LEU A 61 0.73 -5.04 3.96
N HIS A 62 1.40 -5.63 2.98
CA HIS A 62 2.52 -5.00 2.31
C HIS A 62 2.14 -4.57 0.89
N ILE A 63 2.23 -3.28 0.61
CA ILE A 63 1.89 -2.69 -0.69
C ILE A 63 3.14 -2.02 -1.24
N THR A 64 3.55 -2.43 -2.44
CA THR A 64 4.58 -1.71 -3.18
C THR A 64 3.89 -0.82 -4.21
N ALA A 65 3.85 0.48 -3.93
CA ALA A 65 3.34 1.48 -4.84
C ALA A 65 4.38 1.74 -5.93
N CYS A 66 4.17 1.14 -7.10
CA CYS A 66 4.83 1.54 -8.34
C CYS A 66 3.91 2.46 -9.13
N ILE A 67 4.46 3.56 -9.60
CA ILE A 67 3.77 4.48 -10.49
C ILE A 67 3.87 3.88 -11.89
N CYS A 68 2.85 3.12 -12.29
CA CYS A 68 2.75 2.63 -13.65
C CYS A 68 1.99 3.66 -14.50
N TYR A 69 2.46 3.89 -15.74
CA TYR A 69 1.98 4.92 -16.66
C TYR A 69 0.54 4.70 -17.20
N GLU A 70 -0.11 3.59 -16.88
CA GLU A 70 -1.41 3.25 -17.47
C GLU A 70 -2.58 3.81 -16.62
N ASP A 71 -3.11 4.93 -17.10
CA ASP A 71 -4.46 5.49 -16.92
C ASP A 71 -5.19 5.30 -15.57
N GLY A 72 -5.22 6.39 -14.79
CA GLY A 72 -6.22 6.60 -13.73
C GLY A 72 -6.01 5.78 -12.46
N PHE A 73 -4.75 5.55 -12.08
CA PHE A 73 -4.35 4.64 -11.00
C PHE A 73 -4.51 5.19 -9.57
N SER A 74 -4.81 6.49 -9.39
CA SER A 74 -4.81 7.11 -8.06
C SER A 74 -5.86 6.54 -7.11
N ASP A 75 -7.05 6.22 -7.61
CA ASP A 75 -8.08 5.56 -6.78
C ASP A 75 -7.85 4.06 -6.64
N ARG A 76 -7.13 3.43 -7.59
CA ARG A 76 -7.20 1.98 -7.80
C ARG A 76 -6.28 1.16 -6.90
N CYS A 77 -5.24 1.76 -6.33
CA CYS A 77 -4.23 1.04 -5.53
C CYS A 77 -4.81 0.42 -4.25
N LEU A 78 -5.70 1.14 -3.56
CA LEU A 78 -6.33 0.66 -2.32
C LEU A 78 -7.82 0.33 -2.51
N THR A 79 -8.57 1.11 -3.30
CA THR A 79 -10.04 0.95 -3.30
C THR A 79 -10.55 -0.15 -4.22
N ARG A 80 -9.76 -0.57 -5.22
CA ARG A 80 -10.13 -1.65 -6.15
C ARG A 80 -9.86 -3.05 -5.61
N PRO A 81 -8.68 -3.37 -5.04
CA PRO A 81 -8.43 -4.70 -4.49
C PRO A 81 -9.21 -4.93 -3.18
N PHE A 82 -9.53 -3.86 -2.45
CA PHE A 82 -10.20 -3.96 -1.15
C PHE A 82 -11.58 -3.31 -1.19
N LEU A 83 -12.61 -4.08 -0.84
CA LEU A 83 -13.92 -3.50 -0.54
C LEU A 83 -13.76 -2.53 0.65
N PRO A 84 -14.44 -1.36 0.68
CA PRO A 84 -14.29 -0.37 1.74
C PRO A 84 -14.47 -0.94 3.16
N LYS A 85 -15.43 -1.86 3.34
CA LYS A 85 -15.66 -2.56 4.62
C LYS A 85 -14.45 -3.38 5.09
N ARG A 86 -13.64 -3.89 4.16
CA ARG A 86 -12.44 -4.70 4.44
C ARG A 86 -11.25 -3.83 4.80
N LEU A 87 -11.10 -2.68 4.15
CA LEU A 87 -10.06 -1.72 4.51
C LEU A 87 -10.17 -1.33 5.99
N GLN A 88 -11.38 -1.13 6.49
CA GLN A 88 -11.62 -0.81 7.91
C GLN A 88 -11.16 -1.90 8.89
N GLN A 89 -10.91 -3.13 8.44
CA GLN A 89 -10.38 -4.21 9.29
C GLN A 89 -8.85 -4.23 9.33
N VAL A 90 -8.18 -3.54 8.40
CA VAL A 90 -6.72 -3.47 8.33
C VAL A 90 -6.16 -2.81 9.58
N ARG A 91 -5.28 -3.52 10.29
CA ARG A 91 -4.60 -3.00 11.48
C ARG A 91 -3.18 -2.54 11.19
N ASN A 92 -2.45 -3.30 10.37
CA ASN A 92 -1.03 -3.08 10.11
C ASN A 92 -0.81 -2.92 8.61
N LEU A 93 -0.27 -1.78 8.20
CA LEU A 93 -0.04 -1.46 6.79
C LEU A 93 1.40 -1.02 6.58
N HIS A 94 2.08 -1.67 5.64
CA HIS A 94 3.38 -1.28 5.14
C HIS A 94 3.28 -0.85 3.68
N ILE A 95 3.65 0.39 3.37
CA ILE A 95 3.65 0.91 2.00
C ILE A 95 5.06 1.30 1.58
N VAL A 96 5.51 0.77 0.44
CA VAL A 96 6.78 1.12 -0.16
C VAL A 96 6.54 1.94 -1.42
N TRP A 97 7.00 3.18 -1.43
CA TRP A 97 6.87 4.12 -2.54
C TRP A 97 8.15 4.18 -3.32
N ARG A 98 8.11 3.89 -4.61
CA ARG A 98 9.30 4.06 -5.46
C ARG A 98 9.33 5.48 -6.01
N MET A 99 10.42 6.20 -5.75
CA MET A 99 10.58 7.53 -6.31
C MET A 99 10.64 7.49 -7.83
N PRO A 100 10.06 8.51 -8.49
CA PRO A 100 10.07 8.66 -9.93
C PRO A 100 11.49 8.75 -10.50
N SER A 101 11.68 8.21 -11.71
CA SER A 101 12.96 8.28 -12.44
C SER A 101 12.98 9.35 -13.53
N SER A 102 11.82 9.85 -13.96
CA SER A 102 11.63 10.86 -15.01
C SER A 102 10.76 12.03 -14.52
N TRP A 103 10.87 13.21 -15.15
CA TRP A 103 10.04 14.38 -14.82
C TRP A 103 8.53 14.12 -14.91
N PHE A 104 8.08 13.39 -15.94
CA PHE A 104 6.66 13.02 -16.06
C PHE A 104 6.20 12.17 -14.88
N SER A 105 7.02 11.22 -14.43
CA SER A 105 6.69 10.40 -13.27
C SER A 105 6.72 11.19 -11.95
N VAL A 106 7.42 12.32 -11.88
CA VAL A 106 7.44 13.21 -10.70
C VAL A 106 6.07 13.84 -10.47
N VAL A 107 5.46 14.41 -11.51
CA VAL A 107 4.13 15.03 -11.40
C VAL A 107 3.08 13.98 -10.98
N ILE A 108 3.15 12.78 -11.56
CA ILE A 108 2.25 11.69 -11.22
C ILE A 108 2.48 11.20 -9.77
N PHE A 109 3.75 11.06 -9.35
CA PHE A 109 4.10 10.72 -7.98
C PHE A 109 3.50 11.71 -7.00
N HIS A 110 3.69 13.00 -7.24
CA HIS A 110 3.19 14.05 -6.38
C HIS A 110 1.67 13.97 -6.21
N HIS A 111 0.94 13.89 -7.34
CA HIS A 111 -0.51 13.75 -7.30
C HIS A 111 -0.96 12.48 -6.57
N PHE A 112 -0.30 11.35 -6.83
CA PHE A 112 -0.63 10.08 -6.18
C PHE A 112 -0.34 10.12 -4.67
N TRP A 113 0.79 10.70 -4.29
CA TRP A 113 1.19 10.90 -2.91
C TRP A 113 0.16 11.73 -2.16
N LEU A 114 -0.20 12.91 -2.66
CA LEU A 114 -1.22 13.78 -2.06
C LEU A 114 -2.58 13.07 -1.90
N HIS A 115 -3.01 12.33 -2.92
CA HIS A 115 -4.32 11.68 -2.94
C HIS A 115 -4.43 10.49 -1.98
N MET A 116 -3.33 9.81 -1.69
CA MET A 116 -3.33 8.62 -0.87
C MET A 116 -3.51 8.90 0.63
N TRP A 117 -3.05 10.06 1.11
CA TRP A 117 -3.15 10.42 2.53
C TRP A 117 -4.60 10.53 3.03
N PRO A 118 -5.54 11.21 2.34
CA PRO A 118 -6.96 11.18 2.68
C PRO A 118 -7.56 9.78 2.71
N VAL A 119 -7.13 8.88 1.81
CA VAL A 119 -7.59 7.49 1.79
C VAL A 119 -7.12 6.74 3.03
N LEU A 120 -5.84 6.88 3.40
CA LEU A 120 -5.28 6.29 4.61
C LEU A 120 -5.97 6.81 5.88
N GLN A 121 -6.32 8.10 5.90
CA GLN A 121 -7.06 8.70 7.00
C GLN A 121 -8.43 8.03 7.20
N GLN A 122 -9.10 7.59 6.13
CA GLN A 122 -10.41 6.93 6.18
C GLN A 122 -10.36 5.49 6.73
N ILE A 123 -9.16 4.89 6.84
CA ILE A 123 -8.98 3.55 7.38
C ILE A 123 -9.07 3.59 8.91
N THR A 124 -10.30 3.53 9.43
CA THR A 124 -10.58 3.61 10.87
C THR A 124 -9.97 2.48 11.70
N GLY A 125 -9.66 1.35 11.06
CA GLY A 125 -9.02 0.20 11.71
C GLY A 125 -7.53 0.36 11.98
N LEU A 126 -6.86 1.28 11.29
CA LEU A 126 -5.40 1.31 11.19
C LEU A 126 -4.75 1.62 12.55
N ARG A 127 -3.86 0.73 13.01
CA ARG A 127 -3.12 0.82 14.26
C ARG A 127 -1.63 1.07 14.02
N GLU A 128 -1.07 0.44 13.00
CA GLU A 128 0.32 0.60 12.63
C GLU A 128 0.42 0.96 11.14
N LEU A 129 1.07 2.08 10.86
CA LEU A 129 1.40 2.52 9.51
C LEU A 129 2.92 2.65 9.40
N HIS A 130 3.51 1.81 8.56
CA HIS A 130 4.88 1.98 8.11
C HIS A 130 4.84 2.41 6.66
N THR A 131 5.59 3.43 6.31
CA THR A 131 5.71 3.87 4.92
C THR A 131 7.16 4.17 4.61
N GLN A 132 7.64 3.70 3.47
CA GLN A 132 9.03 3.85 3.08
C GLN A 132 9.09 4.45 1.69
N ILE A 133 9.80 5.56 1.55
CA ILE A 133 10.05 6.18 0.27
C ILE A 133 11.42 5.69 -0.19
N GLN A 134 11.45 4.85 -1.22
CA GLN A 134 12.67 4.36 -1.82
C GLN A 134 13.20 5.40 -2.81
N GLY A 135 14.32 6.01 -2.48
CA GLY A 135 15.04 6.91 -3.37
C GLY A 135 15.39 6.23 -4.71
N SER A 136 15.30 6.99 -5.79
CA SER A 136 15.71 6.55 -7.12
C SER A 136 17.17 6.90 -7.37
N ARG A 137 17.86 6.13 -8.23
CA ARG A 137 19.20 6.51 -8.73
C ARG A 137 19.15 7.66 -9.74
N SER A 138 17.95 8.11 -10.12
CA SER A 138 17.77 9.23 -11.03
C SER A 138 18.30 10.53 -10.42
N ARG A 139 18.99 11.32 -11.25
CA ARG A 139 19.48 12.68 -10.90
C ARG A 139 18.36 13.65 -10.57
N LEU A 140 17.12 13.34 -10.92
CA LEU A 140 15.94 14.18 -10.70
C LEU A 140 15.32 14.01 -9.32
N SER A 141 15.47 12.83 -8.70
CA SER A 141 14.76 12.48 -7.48
C SER A 141 15.18 13.33 -6.27
N ARG A 142 16.48 13.61 -6.15
CA ARG A 142 17.04 14.42 -5.06
C ARG A 142 16.62 15.89 -5.15
N PRO A 143 16.88 16.61 -6.26
CA PRO A 143 16.46 18.01 -6.37
C PRO A 143 14.96 18.18 -6.11
N TYR A 144 14.14 17.35 -6.75
CA TYR A 144 12.69 17.35 -6.55
C TYR A 144 12.29 17.18 -5.07
N TRP A 145 12.90 16.23 -4.36
CA TRP A 145 12.59 16.02 -2.95
C TRP A 145 12.95 17.23 -2.10
N PHE A 146 14.16 17.79 -2.26
CA PHE A 146 14.66 18.85 -1.38
C PHE A 146 14.06 20.22 -1.69
N GLU A 147 13.65 20.48 -2.93
CA GLU A 147 12.95 21.72 -3.29
C GLU A 147 11.60 21.83 -2.57
N ASP A 148 10.86 20.72 -2.48
CA ASP A 148 9.48 20.69 -1.98
C ASP A 148 9.31 19.81 -0.72
N GLU A 149 10.38 19.51 0.04
CA GLU A 149 10.36 18.52 1.14
C GLU A 149 9.25 18.80 2.15
N ALA A 150 9.10 20.06 2.56
CA ALA A 150 8.08 20.48 3.50
C ALA A 150 6.65 20.28 2.95
N GLU A 151 6.43 20.64 1.68
CA GLU A 151 5.13 20.49 1.02
C GLU A 151 4.78 19.01 0.82
N ILE A 152 5.74 18.19 0.38
CA ILE A 152 5.56 16.75 0.19
C ILE A 152 5.21 16.08 1.52
N LEU A 153 5.82 16.50 2.63
CA LEU A 153 5.60 15.87 3.93
C LEU A 153 4.38 16.41 4.69
N GLU A 154 3.82 17.55 4.31
CA GLU A 154 2.68 18.16 5.01
C GLU A 154 1.45 17.24 5.11
N PRO A 155 1.00 16.55 4.03
CA PRO A 155 -0.17 15.67 4.08
C PRO A 155 -0.01 14.47 5.03
N VAL A 156 1.22 14.05 5.32
CA VAL A 156 1.53 12.95 6.26
C VAL A 156 0.91 13.24 7.63
N LYS A 157 0.90 14.52 8.04
CA LYS A 157 0.39 14.98 9.34
C LYS A 157 -1.12 14.76 9.50
N THR A 158 -1.86 14.65 8.40
CA THR A 158 -3.32 14.44 8.43
C THR A 158 -3.72 13.06 8.97
N VAL A 159 -2.78 12.11 8.99
CA VAL A 159 -2.98 10.77 9.54
C VAL A 159 -2.58 10.76 11.01
N THR A 160 -3.57 10.77 11.89
CA THR A 160 -3.40 10.86 13.35
C THR A 160 -3.82 9.60 14.11
N ARG A 161 -4.58 8.71 13.46
CA ARG A 161 -5.18 7.51 14.08
C ARG A 161 -4.19 6.41 14.48
N PRO A 162 -3.18 6.04 13.67
CA PRO A 162 -2.29 4.94 14.00
C PRO A 162 -1.57 5.21 15.33
N GLU A 163 -1.47 4.17 16.15
CA GLU A 163 -0.71 4.20 17.40
C GLU A 163 0.79 4.22 17.13
N LYS A 164 1.23 3.52 16.08
CA LYS A 164 2.58 3.58 15.55
C LYS A 164 2.53 4.07 14.11
N PHE A 165 3.22 5.17 13.84
CA PHE A 165 3.32 5.70 12.50
C PHE A 165 4.78 6.05 12.19
N VAL A 166 5.37 5.36 11.23
CA VAL A 166 6.76 5.56 10.83
C VAL A 166 6.82 5.86 9.34
N VAL A 167 7.52 6.92 8.98
CA VAL A 167 7.83 7.26 7.59
C VAL A 167 9.35 7.21 7.42
N VAL A 168 9.84 6.31 6.58
CA VAL A 168 11.24 6.21 6.20
C VAL A 168 11.49 7.10 4.98
N LEU A 169 12.34 8.11 5.17
CA LEU A 169 12.67 9.12 4.17
C LEU A 169 13.59 8.56 3.08
N PRO A 170 13.61 9.13 1.86
CA PRO A 170 14.35 8.55 0.74
C PRO A 170 15.86 8.75 0.81
N PHE A 171 16.33 9.74 1.58
CA PHE A 171 17.75 10.08 1.65
C PHE A 171 18.20 10.30 3.11
N ARG A 172 19.48 10.04 3.39
CA ARG A 172 20.05 10.16 4.75
C ARG A 172 20.25 11.59 5.23
N VAL A 173 20.26 12.53 4.29
CA VAL A 173 20.45 13.95 4.59
C VAL A 173 19.12 14.66 4.83
N CYS A 174 17.99 13.95 4.75
CA CYS A 174 16.69 14.50 5.06
C CYS A 174 16.58 14.85 6.55
N SER A 175 15.81 15.89 6.86
CA SER A 175 15.57 16.26 8.25
C SER A 175 14.54 15.32 8.88
N THR A 176 14.85 14.78 10.05
CA THR A 176 13.87 14.05 10.88
C THR A 176 13.20 14.96 11.91
N GLN A 177 13.63 16.22 12.01
CA GLN A 177 13.16 17.19 12.99
C GLN A 177 12.03 18.04 12.38
N MET A 178 10.87 17.42 12.17
CA MET A 178 9.65 18.12 11.74
C MET A 178 8.60 18.10 12.85
N ASP A 179 7.82 19.18 12.94
CA ASP A 179 6.65 19.24 13.82
C ASP A 179 5.46 18.55 13.15
N PHE A 180 4.86 17.60 13.86
CA PHE A 180 3.76 16.77 13.40
C PHE A 180 2.44 17.06 14.09
N GLY A 181 2.39 18.07 14.97
CA GLY A 181 1.20 18.42 15.73
C GLY A 181 0.63 17.21 16.48
N GLU A 182 -0.58 16.79 16.11
CA GLU A 182 -1.28 15.67 16.74
C GLU A 182 -0.89 14.29 16.16
N SER A 183 -0.19 14.24 15.03
CA SER A 183 0.21 12.96 14.43
C SER A 183 1.35 12.32 15.22
N LYS A 184 1.23 11.02 15.49
CA LYS A 184 2.28 10.20 16.12
C LYS A 184 3.37 9.76 15.15
N CYS A 185 3.48 10.44 14.01
CA CYS A 185 4.44 10.12 12.97
C CYS A 185 5.88 10.32 13.47
N VAL A 186 6.75 9.37 13.15
CA VAL A 186 8.19 9.46 13.38
C VAL A 186 8.91 9.28 12.06
N PHE A 187 9.76 10.24 11.71
CA PHE A 187 10.67 10.08 10.58
C PHE A 187 11.89 9.24 10.94
N ARG A 188 12.25 8.36 10.00
CA ARG A 188 13.48 7.59 10.04
C ARG A 188 14.25 7.78 8.75
N LEU A 189 15.56 7.71 8.86
CA LEU A 189 16.45 7.66 7.72
C LEU A 189 16.48 6.23 7.15
N PRO A 190 16.83 6.05 5.87
CA PRO A 190 16.92 4.72 5.28
C PRO A 190 18.14 3.98 5.83
N ASP A 191 17.99 2.68 6.09
CA ASP A 191 19.07 1.81 6.58
C ASP A 191 20.23 1.68 5.56
N ASP A 192 21.40 1.26 6.03
CA ASP A 192 22.54 0.86 5.20
C ASP A 192 22.19 -0.36 4.33
N ALA A 193 21.77 -0.10 3.09
CA ALA A 193 21.59 -1.11 2.03
C ALA A 193 22.81 -1.16 1.11
#